data_AF-A0A8H6WX34-F1
#
_entry.id   AF-A0A8H6WX34-F1
#
_cell.length_a   1.000
_cell.length_b   1.000
_cell.length_c   1.000
_cell.angle_alpha   90.00
_cell.angle_beta   90.00
_cell.angle_gamma   90.00
#
_symmetry.space_group_name_H-M   'P 1'
#
loop_
_entity.id
_entity.type
_entity.pdbx_description
1 polymer ?
#
loop_
_entity_poly.entity_id
_entity_poly.type
_entity_poly.pdbx_seq_one_letter_code
_entity_poly.pdbx_strand_id
1 'polypeptide(L)'
;MDGARRLEELQLIQFTLLPDEVLTFLDSEGPVWSQLLQDYGENAGSAEPFSWPSAPPHIQVKPLFSKIWFQLLFASSHTTVPSVSVKGEDVTRAEQERWQNIIQEKLTDEITTSEVPVYELLCLHLLPLLRDEIPAAAAVAIEEQAVDSDNARPKFHALFTSHHLISPKKRRALQQWSGELAVAGFAKVGYPGVIYAQGDQGSVEEFVENVKAMQWLALRLRFSEPLPVGERGEAQGWTEFEKVGEVVEAMRRLGLEDWIVEMGIGSRNS
;
A
#
# COMPACT_ATOMS: atom_id res chain seq x y z
N MET A 1 -12.42 13.56 18.73
CA MET A 1 -11.99 14.06 17.41
C MET A 1 -10.66 13.46 16.93
N ASP A 2 -9.92 12.73 17.77
CA ASP A 2 -8.59 12.21 17.42
C ASP A 2 -8.62 10.86 16.67
N GLY A 3 -9.60 9.99 16.97
CA GLY A 3 -9.67 8.63 16.42
C GLY A 3 -9.81 8.55 14.90
N ALA A 4 -10.64 9.41 14.29
CA ALA A 4 -10.84 9.42 12.84
C ALA A 4 -9.58 9.81 12.07
N ARG A 5 -8.82 10.80 12.56
CA ARG A 5 -7.55 11.21 11.97
C ARG A 5 -6.49 10.11 12.06
N ARG A 6 -6.39 9.46 13.23
CA ARG A 6 -5.49 8.31 13.43
C ARG A 6 -5.84 7.14 12.50
N LEU A 7 -7.13 6.89 12.28
CA LEU A 7 -7.59 5.86 11.35
C LEU A 7 -7.20 6.20 9.90
N GLU A 8 -7.40 7.44 9.47
CA GLU A 8 -7.01 7.93 8.14
C GLU A 8 -5.49 7.81 7.93
N GLU A 9 -4.71 8.16 8.94
CA GLU A 9 -3.26 8.02 8.90
C GLU A 9 -2.79 6.56 8.87
N LEU A 10 -3.40 5.68 9.66
CA LEU A 10 -3.13 4.24 9.62
C LEU A 10 -3.44 3.64 8.22
N GLN A 11 -4.47 4.14 7.54
CA GLN A 11 -4.77 3.73 6.17
C GLN A 11 -3.70 4.17 5.18
N LEU A 12 -3.23 5.42 5.29
CA LEU A 12 -2.13 5.90 4.45
C LEU A 12 -0.90 5.01 4.62
N ILE A 13 -0.60 4.59 5.85
CA ILE A 13 0.48 3.64 6.13
C ILE A 13 0.18 2.29 5.47
N GLN A 14 -0.97 1.66 5.74
CA GLN A 14 -1.34 0.35 5.19
C GLN A 14 -1.28 0.31 3.64
N PHE A 15 -1.77 1.37 2.97
CA PHE A 15 -1.72 1.46 1.51
C PHE A 15 -0.32 1.76 0.95
N THR A 16 0.62 2.11 1.82
CA THR A 16 2.00 2.45 1.45
C THR A 16 2.99 1.32 1.68
N LEU A 17 2.70 0.40 2.61
CA LEU A 17 3.57 -0.75 2.90
C LEU A 17 3.68 -1.69 1.71
N LEU A 18 4.86 -2.25 1.49
CA LEU A 18 5.12 -3.31 0.51
C LEU A 18 4.58 -4.67 1.01
N PRO A 19 4.39 -5.67 0.13
CA PRO A 19 3.89 -6.99 0.55
C PRO A 19 4.76 -7.68 1.61
N ASP A 20 6.06 -7.41 1.60
CA ASP A 20 7.02 -7.91 2.59
C ASP A 20 7.12 -7.01 3.84
N GLU A 21 6.36 -5.92 3.94
CA GLU A 21 6.35 -5.02 5.10
C GLU A 21 5.09 -5.23 5.92
N VAL A 22 5.26 -5.89 7.07
CA VAL A 22 4.13 -6.30 7.90
C VAL A 22 3.84 -5.23 8.95
N LEU A 23 2.61 -4.69 8.92
CA LEU A 23 2.05 -3.88 10.02
C LEU A 23 1.44 -4.78 11.09
N THR A 24 1.74 -4.51 12.35
CA THR A 24 1.15 -5.22 13.50
C THR A 24 0.82 -4.23 14.61
N PHE A 25 -0.35 -4.37 15.23
CA PHE A 25 -0.69 -3.62 16.44
C PHE A 25 -0.09 -4.29 17.68
N LEU A 26 0.51 -3.48 18.56
CA LEU A 26 1.20 -3.94 19.77
C LEU A 26 0.39 -3.70 21.05
N ASP A 27 -0.72 -2.97 20.96
CA ASP A 27 -1.59 -2.66 22.07
C ASP A 27 -2.82 -3.58 22.16
N SER A 28 -3.46 -3.60 23.32
CA SER A 28 -4.64 -4.43 23.59
C SER A 28 -5.89 -4.00 22.82
N GLU A 29 -5.94 -2.74 22.36
CA GLU A 29 -7.03 -2.22 21.51
C GLU A 29 -6.71 -2.41 20.01
N GLY A 30 -5.57 -3.02 19.67
CA GLY A 30 -5.13 -3.31 18.31
C GLY A 30 -6.18 -4.03 17.45
N PRO A 31 -6.87 -5.07 17.96
CA PRO A 31 -7.96 -5.71 17.22
C PRO A 31 -9.10 -4.75 16.84
N VAL A 32 -9.38 -3.74 17.67
CA VAL A 32 -10.40 -2.71 17.37
C VAL A 32 -9.91 -1.81 16.24
N TRP A 33 -8.64 -1.40 16.26
CA TRP A 33 -8.04 -0.63 15.16
C TRP A 33 -8.02 -1.42 13.84
N SER A 34 -7.71 -2.71 13.87
CA SER A 34 -7.80 -3.59 12.70
C SER A 34 -9.20 -3.67 12.12
N GLN A 35 -10.22 -3.82 12.99
CA GLN A 35 -11.62 -3.84 12.55
C GLN A 35 -12.02 -2.50 11.92
N LEU A 36 -11.63 -1.37 12.53
CA LEU A 36 -11.92 -0.04 11.99
C LEU A 36 -11.28 0.18 10.61
N LEU A 37 -10.07 -0.32 10.39
CA LEU A 37 -9.39 -0.24 9.09
C LEU A 37 -10.16 -1.00 8.01
N GLN A 38 -10.67 -2.18 8.35
CA GLN A 38 -11.46 -3.03 7.48
C GLN A 38 -12.82 -2.37 7.15
N ASP A 39 -13.56 -1.95 8.18
CA ASP A 39 -14.90 -1.37 8.04
C ASP A 39 -14.89 -0.07 7.24
N TYR A 40 -13.88 0.77 7.44
CA TYR A 40 -13.77 2.04 6.69
C TYR A 40 -13.53 1.80 5.19
N GLY A 41 -12.77 0.77 4.81
CA GLY A 41 -12.55 0.43 3.40
C GLY A 41 -13.83 -0.05 2.69
N GLU A 42 -14.73 -0.69 3.44
CA GLU A 42 -16.01 -1.20 2.94
C GLU A 42 -17.12 -0.13 2.97
N ASN A 43 -17.06 0.81 3.91
CA ASN A 43 -18.13 1.77 4.21
C ASN A 43 -17.70 3.25 4.15
N ALA A 44 -16.68 3.61 3.35
CA ALA A 44 -16.21 4.98 3.20
C ALA A 44 -17.36 5.96 2.82
N GLY A 45 -17.98 6.59 3.83
CA GLY A 45 -19.14 7.47 3.69
C GLY A 45 -20.36 7.17 4.57
N SER A 46 -20.43 6.03 5.28
CA SER A 46 -21.52 5.79 6.24
C SER A 46 -21.20 6.43 7.60
N ALA A 47 -22.07 7.33 8.07
CA ALA A 47 -22.00 7.97 9.38
C ALA A 47 -22.43 7.02 10.53
N GLU A 48 -21.98 5.76 10.50
CA GLU A 48 -22.16 4.85 11.63
C GLU A 48 -21.30 5.36 12.81
N PRO A 49 -21.81 5.34 14.05
CA PRO A 49 -21.05 5.78 15.21
C PRO A 49 -19.97 4.76 15.54
N PHE A 50 -18.75 4.97 15.02
CA PHE A 50 -17.59 4.18 15.41
C PHE A 50 -17.32 4.34 16.92
N SER A 51 -17.19 3.22 17.64
CA SER A 51 -16.65 3.20 18.99
C SER A 51 -15.13 3.35 18.93
N TRP A 52 -14.65 4.59 19.08
CA TRP A 52 -13.22 4.88 19.02
C TRP A 52 -12.45 4.28 20.21
N PRO A 53 -11.29 3.64 19.96
CA PRO A 53 -10.38 3.21 21.02
C PRO A 53 -9.95 4.37 21.92
N SER A 54 -9.71 4.05 23.19
CA SER A 54 -9.33 5.02 24.20
C SER A 54 -7.85 5.40 24.14
N ALA A 55 -7.00 4.46 23.75
CA ALA A 55 -5.56 4.63 23.57
C ALA A 55 -5.20 4.99 22.12
N PRO A 56 -4.12 5.78 21.91
CA PRO A 56 -3.55 5.93 20.59
C PRO A 56 -3.02 4.58 20.07
N PRO A 57 -3.06 4.34 18.75
CA PRO A 57 -2.53 3.10 18.19
C PRO A 57 -1.03 3.01 18.42
N HIS A 58 -0.59 1.82 18.83
CA HIS A 58 0.81 1.45 18.94
C HIS A 58 1.10 0.38 17.89
N ILE A 59 1.85 0.75 16.85
CA ILE A 59 2.10 -0.12 15.71
C ILE A 59 3.56 -0.51 15.62
N GLN A 60 3.79 -1.64 14.97
CA GLN A 60 5.07 -2.10 14.49
C GLN A 60 5.00 -2.25 12.98
N VAL A 61 6.04 -1.80 12.27
CA VAL A 61 6.22 -2.11 10.84
C VAL A 61 7.57 -2.80 10.68
N LYS A 62 7.52 -4.09 10.31
CA LYS A 62 8.70 -4.95 10.12
C LYS A 62 8.75 -5.48 8.69
N PRO A 63 9.74 -5.06 7.87
CA PRO A 63 10.06 -5.73 6.63
C PRO A 63 10.57 -7.15 6.90
N LEU A 64 10.10 -8.15 6.15
CA LEU A 64 10.44 -9.56 6.34
C LEU A 64 11.94 -9.83 6.17
N PHE A 65 12.59 -9.13 5.25
CA PHE A 65 14.01 -9.31 4.93
C PHE A 65 14.93 -8.34 5.67
N SER A 66 14.38 -7.51 6.56
CA SER A 66 15.16 -6.57 7.35
C SER A 66 15.36 -7.07 8.78
N LYS A 67 16.59 -6.93 9.27
CA LYS A 67 16.89 -7.13 10.70
C LYS A 67 16.40 -5.98 11.57
N ILE A 68 16.11 -4.83 10.97
CA ILE A 68 15.68 -3.60 11.63
C ILE A 68 14.20 -3.36 11.35
N TRP A 69 13.47 -2.88 12.36
CA TRP A 69 12.07 -2.48 12.23
C TRP A 69 11.74 -1.30 13.14
N PHE A 70 10.60 -0.67 12.90
CA PHE A 70 10.14 0.49 13.65
C PHE A 70 8.91 0.14 14.49
N GLN A 71 8.89 0.64 15.73
CA GLN A 71 7.70 0.69 16.57
C GLN A 71 7.31 2.14 16.78
N LEU A 72 6.05 2.47 16.52
CA LEU A 72 5.52 3.83 16.53
C LEU A 72 4.30 3.90 17.42
N LEU A 73 4.33 4.81 18.40
CA LEU A 73 3.20 5.16 19.23
C LEU A 73 2.67 6.52 18.76
N PHE A 74 1.42 6.55 18.32
CA PHE A 74 0.79 7.77 17.85
C PHE A 74 0.67 8.80 18.99
N ALA A 75 0.66 10.08 18.60
CA ALA A 75 0.44 11.20 19.50
C ALA A 75 -0.86 11.01 20.29
N SER A 76 -0.85 11.37 21.57
CA SER A 76 -2.02 11.31 22.47
C SER A 76 -2.55 12.71 22.77
N SER A 77 -3.66 12.82 23.50
CA SER A 77 -4.10 14.13 24.02
C SER A 77 -3.06 14.82 24.92
N HIS A 78 -2.07 14.08 25.41
CA HIS A 78 -1.02 14.58 26.31
C HIS A 78 0.34 14.73 25.61
N THR A 79 0.48 14.25 24.37
CA THR A 79 1.75 14.25 23.62
C THR A 79 1.47 14.67 22.19
N THR A 80 2.06 15.79 21.75
CA THR A 80 1.80 16.33 20.41
C THR A 80 2.64 15.69 19.30
N VAL A 81 3.64 14.88 19.67
CA VAL A 81 4.59 14.25 18.75
C VAL A 81 4.51 12.73 18.90
N PRO A 82 4.46 11.96 17.80
CA PRO A 82 4.52 10.51 17.89
C PRO A 82 5.89 10.04 18.41
N SER A 83 5.89 8.95 19.16
CA SER A 83 7.13 8.31 19.61
C SER A 83 7.52 7.24 18.62
N VAL A 84 8.76 7.27 18.13
CA VAL A 84 9.31 6.25 17.23
C VAL A 84 10.53 5.61 17.87
N SER A 85 10.56 4.29 17.87
CA SER A 85 11.71 3.51 18.33
C SER A 85 12.16 2.53 17.25
N VAL A 86 13.47 2.45 17.07
CA VAL A 86 14.11 1.43 16.25
C VAL A 86 14.33 0.17 17.08
N LYS A 87 14.02 -0.97 16.49
CA LYS A 87 14.24 -2.31 17.04
C LYS A 87 15.00 -3.12 16.01
N GLY A 88 15.66 -4.18 16.44
CA GLY A 88 16.22 -5.14 15.51
C GLY A 88 16.81 -6.39 16.14
N GLU A 89 17.11 -7.36 15.28
CA GLU A 89 17.82 -8.59 15.60
C GLU A 89 19.32 -8.40 15.36
N ASP A 90 20.15 -8.66 16.37
CA ASP A 90 21.61 -8.51 16.32
C ASP A 90 22.10 -7.09 15.90
N VAL A 91 21.31 -6.06 16.18
CA VAL A 91 21.66 -4.67 15.87
C VAL A 91 22.78 -4.18 16.79
N THR A 92 23.87 -3.70 16.18
CA THR A 92 24.97 -3.12 16.94
C THR A 92 24.54 -1.80 17.59
N ARG A 93 25.20 -1.43 18.69
CA ARG A 93 24.97 -0.13 19.32
C ARG A 93 25.17 1.05 18.35
N ALA A 94 26.13 0.93 17.43
CA ALA A 94 26.40 1.96 16.42
C ALA A 94 25.24 2.11 15.41
N GLU A 95 24.67 0.98 14.94
CA GLU A 95 23.49 1.00 14.05
C GLU A 95 22.26 1.55 14.77
N GLN A 96 22.07 1.19 16.04
CA GLN A 96 20.98 1.72 16.85
C GLN A 96 21.10 3.24 17.05
N GLU A 97 22.29 3.74 17.40
CA GLU A 97 22.57 5.18 17.53
C GLU A 97 22.39 5.91 16.19
N ARG A 98 22.83 5.31 15.08
CA ARG A 98 22.64 5.86 13.72
C ARG A 98 21.15 6.06 13.40
N TRP A 99 20.33 5.02 13.57
CA TRP A 99 18.90 5.12 13.28
C TRP A 99 18.16 6.06 14.23
N GLN A 100 18.56 6.13 15.50
CA GLN A 100 18.03 7.13 16.43
C GLN A 100 18.33 8.55 15.95
N ASN A 101 19.56 8.81 15.48
CA ASN A 101 19.93 10.12 14.94
C ASN A 101 19.12 10.47 13.68
N ILE A 102 18.91 9.51 12.77
CA ILE A 102 18.05 9.70 11.58
C ILE A 102 16.63 10.06 12.00
N ILE A 103 16.04 9.34 12.96
CA ILE A 103 14.69 9.63 13.47
C ILE A 103 14.62 11.05 14.03
N GLN A 104 15.59 11.46 14.84
CA GLN A 104 15.62 12.81 15.41
C GLN A 104 15.80 13.90 14.35
N GLU A 105 16.64 13.65 13.34
CA GLU A 105 16.84 14.59 12.23
C GLU A 105 15.57 14.76 11.39
N LYS A 106 14.82 13.67 11.16
CA LYS A 106 13.61 13.69 10.34
C LYS A 106 12.38 14.17 11.12
N LEU A 107 12.38 14.12 12.45
CA LEU A 107 11.36 14.74 13.30
C LEU A 107 11.47 16.28 13.30
N THR A 108 11.17 16.90 12.15
CA THR A 108 11.17 18.35 11.99
C THR A 108 9.86 18.97 12.50
N ASP A 109 9.87 20.28 12.75
CA ASP A 109 8.66 21.04 13.09
C ASP A 109 7.56 20.88 12.02
N GLU A 110 7.94 20.74 10.75
CA GLU A 110 7.01 20.48 9.64
C GLU A 110 6.27 19.14 9.83
N ILE A 111 7.01 18.04 10.08
CA ILE A 111 6.37 16.73 10.31
C ILE A 111 5.55 16.75 11.58
N THR A 112 6.08 17.29 12.68
CA THR A 112 5.37 17.25 13.98
C THR A 112 4.09 18.08 14.01
N THR A 113 3.92 19.01 13.07
CA THR A 113 2.70 19.82 12.92
C THR A 113 1.82 19.34 11.76
N SER A 114 2.23 18.31 11.03
CA SER A 114 1.44 17.69 9.96
C SER A 114 0.17 17.04 10.50
N GLU A 115 -0.83 16.89 9.62
CA GLU A 115 -2.05 16.13 9.90
C GLU A 115 -1.80 14.62 9.95
N VAL A 116 -0.69 14.15 9.34
CA VAL A 116 -0.32 12.73 9.22
C VAL A 116 1.17 12.49 9.55
N PRO A 117 1.62 12.87 10.77
CA PRO A 117 3.03 12.91 11.15
C PRO A 117 3.74 11.55 11.18
N VAL A 118 3.05 10.49 11.61
CA VAL A 118 3.52 9.10 11.62
C VAL A 118 3.66 8.60 10.19
N TYR A 119 2.70 8.86 9.32
CA TYR A 119 2.78 8.49 7.91
C TYR A 119 3.97 9.17 7.23
N GLU A 120 4.12 10.49 7.37
CA GLU A 120 5.22 11.24 6.75
C GLU A 120 6.57 10.72 7.23
N LEU A 121 6.75 10.63 8.56
CA LEU A 121 7.99 10.14 9.14
C LEU A 121 8.29 8.71 8.69
N LEU A 122 7.36 7.78 8.87
CA LEU A 122 7.59 6.37 8.60
C LEU A 122 7.72 6.10 7.10
N CYS A 123 6.74 6.51 6.31
CA CYS A 123 6.57 6.06 4.94
C CYS A 123 7.35 6.90 3.93
N LEU A 124 7.60 8.18 4.21
CA LEU A 124 8.34 9.07 3.30
C LEU A 124 9.81 9.21 3.69
N HIS A 125 10.19 8.91 4.93
CA HIS A 125 11.57 9.04 5.38
C HIS A 125 12.22 7.74 5.85
N LEU A 126 11.61 7.00 6.78
CA LEU A 126 12.29 5.87 7.42
C LEU A 126 12.30 4.60 6.54
N LEU A 127 11.14 4.18 6.01
CA LEU A 127 11.04 2.98 5.19
C LEU A 127 11.84 3.07 3.89
N PRO A 128 11.85 4.19 3.14
CA PRO A 128 12.72 4.32 1.96
C PRO A 128 14.19 4.08 2.27
N LEU A 129 14.72 4.68 3.34
CA LEU A 129 16.10 4.48 3.76
C LEU A 129 16.37 3.03 4.16
N LEU A 130 15.40 2.38 4.82
CA LEU A 130 15.55 0.99 5.24
C LEU A 130 15.55 0.04 4.03
N ARG A 131 14.72 0.31 3.02
CA ARG A 131 14.66 -0.46 1.77
C ARG A 131 15.97 -0.39 1.00
N ASP A 132 16.62 0.77 0.98
CA ASP A 132 17.93 0.95 0.33
C ASP A 132 19.05 0.14 1.02
N GLU A 133 18.86 -0.27 2.28
CA GLU A 133 19.82 -1.11 3.02
C GLU A 133 19.61 -2.61 2.81
N ILE A 134 18.47 -3.03 2.25
CA ILE A 134 18.20 -4.43 1.93
C ILE A 134 19.01 -4.77 0.65
N PRO A 135 19.99 -5.69 0.72
CA PRO A 135 20.77 -6.06 -0.46
C PRO A 135 19.86 -6.57 -1.57
N ALA A 136 20.07 -6.13 -2.81
CA ALA A 136 19.27 -6.55 -3.96
C ALA A 136 19.14 -8.09 -4.06
N ALA A 137 20.15 -8.85 -3.60
CA ALA A 137 20.14 -10.31 -3.55
C ALA A 137 19.08 -10.93 -2.59
N ALA A 138 18.49 -10.17 -1.67
CA ALA A 138 17.35 -10.59 -0.85
C ALA A 138 16.00 -10.21 -1.49
N ALA A 139 15.99 -9.27 -2.44
CA ALA A 139 14.82 -8.90 -3.26
C ALA A 139 14.67 -9.79 -4.50
N VAL A 140 15.74 -10.47 -4.93
CA VAL A 140 15.72 -11.40 -6.06
C VAL A 140 15.31 -12.80 -5.56
N ALA A 141 14.00 -12.98 -5.40
CA ALA A 141 13.37 -14.30 -5.42
C ALA A 141 12.25 -14.39 -6.47
N ILE A 142 12.23 -13.50 -7.48
CA ILE A 142 11.28 -13.56 -8.60
C ILE A 142 11.95 -13.36 -9.96
N GLU A 143 13.15 -12.80 -10.06
CA GLU A 143 13.80 -12.58 -11.36
C GLU A 143 14.93 -13.56 -11.60
N GLU A 144 14.62 -14.63 -12.33
CA GLU A 144 15.40 -15.16 -13.47
C GLU A 144 15.05 -16.63 -13.72
N GLN A 145 14.39 -16.92 -14.85
CA GLN A 145 14.92 -17.92 -15.79
C GLN A 145 14.29 -17.87 -17.19
N ALA A 146 15.17 -18.10 -18.16
CA ALA A 146 15.13 -17.92 -19.61
C ALA A 146 14.04 -18.65 -20.45
N VAL A 147 13.57 -17.92 -21.47
CA VAL A 147 13.43 -18.21 -22.92
C VAL A 147 13.28 -19.69 -23.39
N ASP A 148 12.16 -20.06 -24.05
CA ASP A 148 12.06 -20.32 -25.52
C ASP A 148 10.62 -20.68 -26.02
N SER A 149 10.31 -20.19 -27.23
CA SER A 149 9.25 -20.44 -28.24
C SER A 149 7.81 -20.85 -27.86
N ASP A 150 6.81 -19.99 -28.13
CA ASP A 150 5.96 -19.98 -29.34
C ASP A 150 4.93 -18.82 -29.25
N ASN A 151 4.39 -18.39 -30.39
CA ASN A 151 3.70 -17.14 -30.78
C ASN A 151 2.56 -16.52 -29.91
N ALA A 152 2.70 -16.40 -28.59
CA ALA A 152 1.88 -15.51 -27.76
C ALA A 152 2.80 -14.59 -26.95
N ARG A 153 2.80 -13.28 -27.25
CA ARG A 153 3.51 -12.31 -26.39
C ARG A 153 3.01 -12.49 -24.96
N PRO A 154 3.90 -12.66 -23.96
CA PRO A 154 3.46 -12.74 -22.58
C PRO A 154 2.72 -11.44 -22.25
N LYS A 155 1.45 -11.57 -21.86
CA LYS A 155 0.68 -10.44 -21.35
C LYS A 155 1.30 -10.02 -20.02
N PHE A 156 1.35 -8.74 -19.74
CA PHE A 156 1.75 -8.20 -18.45
C PHE A 156 0.52 -7.71 -17.70
N HIS A 157 0.66 -7.59 -16.39
CA HIS A 157 -0.30 -6.87 -15.59
C HIS A 157 0.36 -6.03 -14.51
N ALA A 158 -0.35 -5.00 -14.08
CA ALA A 158 0.08 -4.10 -13.04
C ALA A 158 -1.09 -3.80 -12.11
N LEU A 159 -0.78 -3.64 -10.83
CA LEU A 159 -1.74 -3.23 -9.82
C LEU A 159 -1.20 -2.03 -9.06
N PHE A 160 -2.01 -0.99 -8.93
CA PHE A 160 -1.74 0.15 -8.09
C PHE A 160 -2.73 0.26 -6.94
N THR A 161 -2.25 0.77 -5.81
CA THR A 161 -3.08 1.29 -4.73
C THR A 161 -2.75 2.75 -4.47
N SER A 162 -3.72 3.50 -3.97
CA SER A 162 -3.57 4.89 -3.55
C SER A 162 -4.55 5.23 -2.44
N HIS A 163 -4.31 6.35 -1.75
CA HIS A 163 -5.21 6.80 -0.70
C HIS A 163 -6.65 6.99 -1.19
N HIS A 164 -6.83 7.60 -2.36
CA HIS A 164 -8.12 7.69 -3.02
C HIS A 164 -7.99 7.95 -4.54
N LEU A 165 -9.00 7.52 -5.29
CA LEU A 165 -9.17 7.85 -6.72
C LEU A 165 -10.50 8.59 -6.94
N ILE A 166 -10.53 9.87 -6.55
CA ILE A 166 -11.74 10.71 -6.66
C ILE A 166 -11.63 11.70 -7.82
N SER A 167 -10.42 12.22 -8.07
CA SER A 167 -10.20 13.30 -9.04
C SER A 167 -10.72 12.91 -10.43
N PRO A 168 -11.69 13.67 -10.98
CA PRO A 168 -12.20 13.44 -12.33
C PRO A 168 -11.10 13.51 -13.40
N LYS A 169 -10.06 14.33 -13.18
CA LYS A 169 -8.89 14.42 -14.07
C LYS A 169 -8.15 13.08 -14.13
N LYS A 170 -7.88 12.47 -12.97
CA LYS A 170 -7.21 11.17 -12.86
C LYS A 170 -8.02 10.07 -13.53
N ARG A 171 -9.31 9.99 -13.23
CA ARG A 171 -10.24 9.02 -13.81
C ARG A 171 -10.29 9.09 -15.33
N ARG A 172 -10.43 10.31 -15.88
CA ARG A 172 -10.42 10.53 -17.34
C ARG A 172 -9.09 10.14 -17.97
N ALA A 173 -7.97 10.44 -17.31
CA ALA A 173 -6.65 10.04 -17.81
C ALA A 173 -6.50 8.51 -17.88
N LEU A 174 -6.91 7.78 -16.84
CA LEU A 174 -6.90 6.31 -16.84
C LEU A 174 -7.74 5.73 -17.99
N GLN A 175 -8.97 6.23 -18.15
CA GLN A 175 -9.87 5.81 -19.23
C GLN A 175 -9.32 6.13 -20.63
N GLN A 176 -8.62 7.26 -20.77
CA GLN A 176 -7.98 7.67 -22.01
C GLN A 176 -6.81 6.72 -22.33
N TRP A 177 -5.87 6.56 -21.40
CA TRP A 177 -4.70 5.70 -21.60
C TRP A 177 -5.08 4.23 -21.78
N SER A 178 -6.15 3.75 -21.13
CA SER A 178 -6.64 2.39 -21.35
C SER A 178 -7.04 2.15 -22.81
N GLY A 179 -7.65 3.16 -23.45
CA GLY A 179 -8.01 3.10 -24.86
C GLY A 179 -6.80 3.26 -25.79
N GLU A 180 -5.91 4.22 -25.51
CA GLU A 180 -4.74 4.53 -26.33
C GLU A 180 -3.72 3.38 -26.33
N LEU A 181 -3.50 2.73 -25.18
CA LEU A 181 -2.52 1.67 -25.00
C LEU A 181 -3.13 0.27 -25.18
N ALA A 182 -4.43 0.19 -25.45
CA ALA A 182 -5.20 -1.06 -25.52
C ALA A 182 -5.03 -1.96 -24.29
N VAL A 183 -4.92 -1.36 -23.09
CA VAL A 183 -4.89 -2.09 -21.83
C VAL A 183 -6.30 -2.27 -21.28
N ALA A 184 -6.59 -3.47 -20.82
CA ALA A 184 -7.84 -3.81 -20.14
C ALA A 184 -7.63 -3.83 -18.63
N GLY A 185 -8.70 -3.73 -17.86
CA GLY A 185 -8.63 -3.75 -16.40
C GLY A 185 -9.71 -2.90 -15.76
N PHE A 186 -9.39 -2.32 -14.61
CA PHE A 186 -10.36 -1.56 -13.86
C PHE A 186 -9.72 -0.50 -12.95
N ALA A 187 -10.54 0.46 -12.55
CA ALA A 187 -10.23 1.42 -11.50
C ALA A 187 -11.35 1.46 -10.46
N LYS A 188 -11.02 1.13 -9.21
CA LYS A 188 -11.92 1.38 -8.08
C LYS A 188 -11.77 2.83 -7.63
N VAL A 189 -12.85 3.59 -7.78
CA VAL A 189 -12.92 5.01 -7.42
C VAL A 189 -13.25 5.19 -5.93
N GLY A 190 -12.99 6.37 -5.38
CA GLY A 190 -13.17 6.64 -3.95
C GLY A 190 -12.01 6.11 -3.09
N TYR A 191 -12.32 5.65 -1.87
CA TYR A 191 -11.34 5.23 -0.85
C TYR A 191 -11.37 3.71 -0.60
N PRO A 192 -10.23 2.99 -0.63
CA PRO A 192 -8.99 3.38 -1.31
C PRO A 192 -9.19 3.47 -2.81
N GLY A 193 -8.22 4.07 -3.51
CA GLY A 193 -8.15 3.97 -4.97
C GLY A 193 -7.35 2.72 -5.36
N VAL A 194 -7.91 1.86 -6.22
CA VAL A 194 -7.23 0.67 -6.75
C VAL A 194 -7.26 0.71 -8.26
N ILE A 195 -6.16 0.39 -8.93
CA ILE A 195 -6.10 0.35 -10.39
C ILE A 195 -5.43 -0.94 -10.82
N TYR A 196 -6.12 -1.75 -11.61
CA TYR A 196 -5.55 -2.92 -12.25
C TYR A 196 -5.50 -2.69 -13.76
N ALA A 197 -4.37 -3.02 -14.39
CA ALA A 197 -4.20 -2.97 -15.83
C ALA A 197 -3.53 -4.24 -16.32
N GLN A 198 -3.94 -4.72 -17.49
CA GLN A 198 -3.42 -5.92 -18.15
C GLN A 198 -3.40 -5.70 -19.66
N GLY A 199 -2.35 -6.17 -20.34
CA GLY A 199 -2.19 -6.01 -21.78
C GLY A 199 -0.85 -6.50 -22.28
N ASP A 200 -0.44 -6.03 -23.46
CA ASP A 200 0.93 -6.23 -23.97
C ASP A 200 1.94 -5.55 -23.03
N GLN A 201 3.14 -6.13 -22.91
CA GLN A 201 4.20 -5.64 -22.03
C GLN A 201 4.44 -4.13 -22.15
N GLY A 202 4.78 -3.65 -23.35
CA GLY A 202 5.10 -2.24 -23.56
C GLY A 202 3.92 -1.30 -23.25
N SER A 203 2.69 -1.75 -23.54
CA SER A 203 1.48 -0.99 -23.20
C SER A 203 1.27 -0.86 -21.70
N VAL A 204 1.51 -1.94 -20.94
CA VAL A 204 1.39 -1.93 -19.47
C VAL A 204 2.51 -1.11 -18.84
N GLU A 205 3.74 -1.23 -19.32
CA GLU A 205 4.89 -0.44 -18.85
C GLU A 205 4.65 1.07 -19.08
N GLU A 206 4.20 1.46 -20.28
CA GLU A 206 3.86 2.86 -20.58
C GLU A 206 2.68 3.35 -19.72
N PHE A 207 1.65 2.52 -19.52
CA PHE A 207 0.55 2.85 -18.61
C PHE A 207 1.06 3.09 -17.18
N VAL A 208 1.97 2.24 -16.70
CA VAL A 208 2.58 2.34 -15.38
C VAL A 208 3.37 3.64 -15.23
N GLU A 209 4.16 4.03 -16.23
CA GLU A 209 4.91 5.29 -16.24
C GLU A 209 3.98 6.49 -16.19
N ASN A 210 2.92 6.50 -17.01
CA ASN A 210 1.90 7.55 -17.03
C ASN A 210 1.21 7.72 -15.67
N VAL A 211 0.88 6.59 -15.01
CA VAL A 211 0.28 6.60 -13.66
C VAL A 211 1.24 7.16 -12.62
N LYS A 212 2.51 6.72 -12.62
CA LYS A 212 3.55 7.20 -11.69
C LYS A 212 3.82 8.70 -11.84
N ALA A 213 3.85 9.20 -13.08
CA ALA A 213 4.16 10.60 -13.39
C ALA A 213 3.17 11.60 -12.77
N MET A 214 1.97 11.17 -12.39
CA MET A 214 0.99 12.07 -11.77
C MET A 214 1.17 12.28 -10.27
N GLN A 215 2.10 11.56 -9.60
CA GLN A 215 2.49 11.77 -8.20
C GLN A 215 1.31 11.84 -7.21
N TRP A 216 0.45 10.82 -7.15
CA TRP A 216 -0.69 10.84 -6.22
C TRP A 216 -0.25 10.50 -4.79
N LEU A 217 -0.98 11.04 -3.80
CA LEU A 217 -0.77 10.71 -2.39
C LEU A 217 -0.92 9.19 -2.16
N ALA A 218 0.08 8.61 -1.50
CA ALA A 218 0.20 7.18 -1.23
C ALA A 218 0.08 6.27 -2.47
N LEU A 219 0.41 6.74 -3.67
CA LEU A 219 0.42 5.91 -4.88
C LEU A 219 1.52 4.86 -4.79
N ARG A 220 1.15 3.59 -4.95
CA ARG A 220 2.07 2.47 -4.98
C ARG A 220 1.75 1.55 -6.14
N LEU A 221 2.79 1.21 -6.90
CA LEU A 221 2.77 0.07 -7.80
C LEU A 221 3.04 -1.18 -6.95
N ARG A 222 2.08 -2.07 -6.86
CA ARG A 222 2.13 -3.31 -6.06
C ARG A 222 2.91 -4.39 -6.79
N PHE A 223 2.62 -4.56 -8.06
CA PHE A 223 3.38 -5.42 -8.97
C PHE A 223 3.23 -4.87 -10.39
N SER A 224 4.21 -5.23 -11.22
CA SER A 224 4.18 -5.08 -12.67
C SER A 224 4.99 -6.24 -13.23
N GLU A 225 4.32 -7.34 -13.54
CA GLU A 225 4.97 -8.62 -13.85
C GLU A 225 4.30 -9.33 -15.03
N PRO A 226 4.95 -10.34 -15.63
CA PRO A 226 4.32 -11.19 -16.63
C PRO A 226 3.13 -11.94 -16.03
N LEU A 227 2.00 -11.95 -16.74
CA LEU A 227 0.84 -12.73 -16.36
C LEU A 227 1.22 -14.22 -16.42
N PRO A 228 1.03 -15.00 -15.34
CA PRO A 228 1.39 -16.42 -15.35
C PRO A 228 0.59 -17.17 -16.40
N VAL A 229 1.27 -17.95 -17.25
CA VAL A 229 0.64 -18.75 -18.31
C VAL A 229 -0.22 -19.84 -17.68
N GLY A 230 -1.54 -19.73 -17.84
CA GLY A 230 -2.55 -20.66 -17.31
C GLY A 230 -3.95 -20.15 -17.60
N GLU A 231 -5.00 -20.93 -17.26
CA GLU A 231 -6.42 -20.56 -17.41
C GLU A 231 -6.84 -19.41 -16.45
N ARG A 232 -6.10 -18.31 -16.45
CA ARG A 232 -6.48 -17.07 -15.76
C ARG A 232 -7.44 -16.31 -16.67
N GLY A 233 -8.53 -15.80 -16.10
CA GLY A 233 -9.48 -14.97 -16.84
C GLY A 233 -8.78 -13.77 -17.48
N GLU A 234 -9.29 -13.32 -18.63
CA GLU A 234 -8.84 -12.08 -19.25
C GLU A 234 -9.75 -10.93 -18.82
N ALA A 235 -9.15 -9.81 -18.40
CA ALA A 235 -9.90 -8.58 -18.23
C ALA A 235 -10.44 -8.12 -19.60
N GLN A 236 -11.74 -7.78 -19.65
CA GLN A 236 -12.37 -7.27 -20.87
C GLN A 236 -12.66 -5.77 -20.71
N GLY A 237 -11.97 -4.96 -21.51
CA GLY A 237 -12.14 -3.51 -21.51
C GLY A 237 -11.71 -2.84 -20.21
N TRP A 238 -12.02 -1.55 -20.07
CA TRP A 238 -11.75 -0.75 -18.88
C TRP A 238 -13.04 -0.48 -18.11
N THR A 239 -13.06 -0.78 -16.81
CA THR A 239 -14.26 -0.60 -15.97
C THR A 239 -13.95 0.22 -14.73
N GLU A 240 -14.89 1.08 -14.30
CA GLU A 240 -14.80 1.72 -12.98
C GLU A 240 -15.65 0.97 -11.96
N PHE A 241 -15.12 0.77 -10.75
CA PHE A 241 -15.83 0.17 -9.62
C PHE A 241 -15.99 1.18 -8.50
N GLU A 242 -17.07 1.05 -7.73
CA GLU A 242 -17.31 1.91 -6.57
C GLU A 242 -16.95 1.18 -5.28
N LYS A 243 -17.14 -0.15 -5.23
CA LYS A 243 -17.00 -0.94 -4.02
C LYS A 243 -15.79 -1.86 -4.06
N VAL A 244 -15.18 -2.08 -2.90
CA VAL A 244 -14.06 -3.03 -2.73
C VAL A 244 -14.48 -4.46 -3.09
N GLY A 245 -15.73 -4.86 -2.79
CA GLY A 245 -16.25 -6.17 -3.16
C GLY A 245 -16.17 -6.46 -4.67
N GLU A 246 -16.37 -5.44 -5.52
CA GLU A 246 -16.26 -5.58 -6.97
C GLU A 246 -14.81 -5.84 -7.41
N VAL A 247 -13.84 -5.24 -6.72
CA VAL A 247 -12.40 -5.49 -6.94
C VAL A 247 -12.06 -6.93 -6.59
N VAL A 248 -12.52 -7.41 -5.43
CA VAL A 248 -12.27 -8.79 -4.98
C VAL A 248 -12.87 -9.78 -5.98
N GLU A 249 -14.10 -9.56 -6.43
CA GLU A 249 -14.72 -10.42 -7.44
C GLU A 249 -13.99 -10.38 -8.79
N ALA A 250 -13.58 -9.19 -9.26
CA ALA A 250 -12.83 -9.06 -10.50
C ALA A 250 -11.49 -9.79 -10.42
N MET A 251 -10.76 -9.62 -9.33
CA MET A 251 -9.45 -10.26 -9.13
C MET A 251 -9.58 -11.77 -8.93
N ARG A 252 -10.65 -12.26 -8.30
CA ARG A 252 -10.99 -13.69 -8.25
C ARG A 252 -11.22 -14.27 -9.65
N ARG A 253 -11.95 -13.58 -10.53
CA ARG A 253 -12.16 -14.03 -11.92
C ARG A 253 -10.85 -14.11 -12.71
N LEU A 254 -9.86 -13.29 -12.35
CA LEU A 254 -8.51 -13.30 -12.92
C LEU A 254 -7.57 -14.32 -12.24
N GLY A 255 -8.03 -15.01 -11.19
CA GLY A 255 -7.20 -15.93 -10.38
C GLY A 255 -6.15 -15.21 -9.52
N LEU A 256 -6.36 -13.93 -9.22
CA LEU A 256 -5.44 -13.03 -8.51
C LEU A 256 -6.00 -12.55 -7.17
N GLU A 257 -6.91 -13.32 -6.56
CA GLU A 257 -7.55 -12.91 -5.31
C GLU A 257 -6.59 -12.80 -4.13
N ASP A 258 -5.57 -13.66 -4.06
CA ASP A 258 -4.59 -13.66 -2.96
C ASP A 258 -3.88 -12.31 -2.83
N TRP A 259 -3.55 -11.67 -3.96
CA TRP A 259 -2.91 -10.36 -3.99
C TRP A 259 -3.74 -9.26 -3.32
N ILE A 260 -5.06 -9.31 -3.48
CA ILE A 260 -5.97 -8.32 -2.91
C ILE A 260 -6.21 -8.58 -1.42
N VAL A 261 -6.35 -9.85 -1.04
CA VAL A 261 -6.56 -10.26 0.36
C VAL A 261 -5.32 -10.03 1.22
N GLU A 262 -4.12 -10.34 0.72
CA GLU A 262 -2.85 -10.11 1.45
C GLU A 262 -2.60 -8.62 1.72
N MET A 263 -3.10 -7.73 0.85
CA MET A 263 -3.04 -6.28 1.05
C MET A 263 -4.12 -5.74 2.00
N GLY A 264 -4.95 -6.60 2.59
CA GLY A 264 -6.05 -6.20 3.48
C GLY A 264 -7.21 -5.52 2.74
N ILE A 265 -7.32 -5.71 1.42
CA ILE A 265 -8.40 -5.18 0.61
C ILE A 265 -9.49 -6.26 0.54
N GLY A 266 -10.49 -6.17 1.42
CA GLY A 266 -11.58 -7.14 1.51
C GLY A 266 -11.28 -8.34 2.42
N SER A 267 -12.35 -8.94 2.92
CA SER A 267 -12.34 -9.91 4.02
C SER A 267 -12.26 -11.37 3.52
N ARG A 268 -11.36 -12.18 4.10
CA ARG A 268 -11.54 -13.64 4.14
C ARG A 268 -12.66 -13.91 5.14
N ASN A 269 -13.88 -14.18 4.68
CA ASN A 269 -14.83 -14.88 5.53
C ASN A 269 -14.26 -16.29 5.76
N SER A 270 -13.61 -16.48 6.91
CA SER A 270 -13.43 -17.80 7.52
C SER A 270 -14.56 -18.06 8.50
#